data_AF-A8UTI0-F1
#
_entry.id   AF-A8UTI0-F1
#
_cell.length_a   1.000
_cell.length_b   1.000
_cell.length_c   1.000
_cell.angle_alpha   90.00
_cell.angle_beta   90.00
_cell.angle_gamma   90.00
#
_symmetry.space_group_name_H-M   'P 1'
#
loop_
_entity.id
_entity.type
_entity.pdbx_description
1 polymer ?
#
loop_
_entity_poly.entity_id
_entity_poly.type
_entity_poly.pdbx_seq_one_letter_code
_entity_poly.pdbx_strand_id
1 'polypeptide(L)'
;MFYGYIGDSRGLSDVITGLLQGRSGTLELFVNRYFLSMKVNDGLITEFKCDVGSFNKKKVNYYNLLVYCLAEMLANPEGFFAFYEESKMKANPLENPIGSDELMIQATIVRRELDEIVDRIISPYAIFKATGKERELSFFEGKNVVESVALSEDSIVSIVRKVKDYLIEGKLDIYEFRESESAEEHDVDYMMESVPLKRVNVVAILESLKTGNFSGIARISSPTYTINLFYENGEMFAVYPVDYDIFEFFLSPDKNAELSLVNLDSNIVKYIALRFLSKPEINTVSSYFMEISKLFLGLSKHRKDALLLISEKRGDRFVVFREGKLLISLIETEGKFKPLSSLKFEEPYFVSLFFYKKVSNIAPIVYLFMINEVVSVFMKHAPTKMSSLVLREAVRYPFLVFSEGKFHLTTNPGEEEERQLLNLLTFLLDLGAQEFGEKKQEEELEFQLRPFKDIFKVLDVEKYLKVKQHGRKG
;
A
#
# COMPACT_ATOMS: atom_id res chain seq x y z
N MET A 1 -11.19 27.67 11.93
CA MET A 1 -10.32 26.53 11.52
C MET A 1 -9.19 27.05 10.66
N PHE A 2 -7.94 26.75 11.01
CA PHE A 2 -6.75 27.11 10.23
C PHE A 2 -6.09 25.83 9.72
N TYR A 3 -5.44 25.85 8.57
CA TYR A 3 -4.69 24.71 8.05
C TYR A 3 -3.66 25.18 7.04
N GLY A 4 -2.70 24.33 6.72
CA GLY A 4 -1.69 24.66 5.73
C GLY A 4 -0.60 23.63 5.58
N TYR A 5 0.37 23.96 4.74
CA TYR A 5 1.56 23.18 4.47
C TYR A 5 2.74 23.71 5.30
N ILE A 6 3.58 22.81 5.76
CA ILE A 6 4.83 23.10 6.47
C ILE A 6 5.97 22.69 5.54
N GLY A 7 6.79 23.66 5.14
CA GLY A 7 7.90 23.41 4.22
C GLY A 7 9.25 23.21 4.91
N ASP A 8 9.45 23.79 6.09
CA ASP A 8 10.71 23.79 6.79
C ASP A 8 10.51 23.94 8.32
N SER A 9 11.61 23.89 9.08
CA SER A 9 11.56 23.97 10.55
C SER A 9 11.07 25.33 11.05
N ARG A 10 11.22 26.40 10.25
CA ARG A 10 10.68 27.72 10.59
C ARG A 10 9.17 27.73 10.48
N GLY A 11 8.62 27.16 9.40
CA GLY A 11 7.18 26.98 9.25
C GLY A 11 6.58 26.13 10.37
N LEU A 12 7.26 25.06 10.81
CA LEU A 12 6.83 24.28 11.97
C LEU A 12 6.85 25.13 13.25
N SER A 13 7.90 25.93 13.45
CA SER A 13 7.98 26.89 14.56
C SER A 13 6.83 27.88 14.55
N ASP A 14 6.56 28.53 13.43
CA ASP A 14 5.50 29.53 13.32
C ASP A 14 4.11 28.92 13.63
N VAL A 15 3.89 27.66 13.24
CA VAL A 15 2.66 26.93 13.57
C VAL A 15 2.58 26.59 15.07
N ILE A 16 3.69 26.21 15.72
CA ILE A 16 3.66 25.89 17.16
C ILE A 16 3.58 27.15 18.02
N THR A 17 4.51 28.08 17.82
CA THR A 17 4.66 29.25 18.70
C THR A 17 3.69 30.37 18.31
N GLY A 18 3.59 30.68 17.02
CA GLY A 18 2.77 31.77 16.51
C GLY A 18 1.28 31.47 16.51
N LEU A 19 0.85 30.31 15.99
CA LEU A 19 -0.58 29.99 15.88
C LEU A 19 -1.24 29.73 17.23
N LEU A 20 -0.55 29.09 18.17
CA LEU A 20 -1.14 28.64 19.44
C LEU A 20 -1.26 29.73 20.49
N GLN A 21 -0.52 30.82 20.36
CA GLN A 21 -0.47 31.89 21.36
C GLN A 21 -1.87 32.47 21.65
N GLY A 22 -2.31 32.36 22.92
CA GLY A 22 -3.61 32.87 23.38
C GLY A 22 -4.84 32.19 22.76
N ARG A 23 -4.67 30.99 22.18
CA ARG A 23 -5.77 30.24 21.55
C ARG A 23 -6.12 28.98 22.34
N SER A 24 -7.39 28.58 22.24
CA SER A 24 -7.88 27.28 22.72
C SER A 24 -8.42 26.47 21.56
N GLY A 25 -8.12 25.17 21.54
CA GLY A 25 -8.50 24.29 20.44
C GLY A 25 -7.66 23.02 20.36
N THR A 26 -7.56 22.45 19.17
CA THR A 26 -6.74 21.27 18.87
C THR A 26 -5.92 21.52 17.62
N LEU A 27 -4.60 21.40 17.74
CA LEU A 27 -3.68 21.38 16.62
C LEU A 27 -3.40 19.93 16.22
N GLU A 28 -3.54 19.61 14.94
CA GLU A 28 -3.15 18.35 14.34
C GLU A 28 -2.01 18.61 13.35
N LEU A 29 -0.97 17.78 13.42
CA LEU A 29 0.23 17.82 12.61
C LEU A 29 0.43 16.46 11.95
N PHE A 30 0.80 16.48 10.68
CA PHE A 30 1.28 15.33 9.94
C PHE A 30 2.61 15.68 9.28
N VAL A 31 3.73 15.19 9.82
CA VAL A 31 5.08 15.61 9.44
C VAL A 31 5.99 14.39 9.34
N ASN A 32 6.69 14.21 8.21
CA ASN A 32 7.56 13.06 7.94
C ASN A 32 6.98 11.70 8.40
N ARG A 33 5.71 11.42 8.06
CA ARG A 33 4.94 10.21 8.42
C ARG A 33 4.43 10.14 9.87
N TYR A 34 4.79 11.08 10.74
CA TYR A 34 4.30 11.15 12.11
C TYR A 34 3.02 11.98 12.22
N PHE A 35 2.05 11.47 12.96
CA PHE A 35 0.89 12.23 13.40
C PHE A 35 1.04 12.68 14.85
N LEU A 36 0.83 13.97 15.11
CA LEU A 36 0.77 14.55 16.45
C LEU A 36 -0.47 15.43 16.57
N SER A 37 -1.30 15.17 17.57
CA SER A 37 -2.44 16.01 17.91
C SER A 37 -2.29 16.56 19.33
N MET A 38 -2.42 17.86 19.48
CA MET A 38 -2.23 18.59 20.74
C MET A 38 -3.48 19.41 21.05
N LYS A 39 -4.02 19.22 22.25
CA LYS A 39 -5.09 20.04 22.79
C LYS A 39 -4.48 21.23 23.52
N VAL A 40 -4.93 22.42 23.15
CA VAL A 40 -4.39 23.69 23.63
C VAL A 40 -5.49 24.44 24.36
N ASN A 41 -5.15 25.03 25.49
CA ASN A 41 -6.02 25.89 26.27
C ASN A 41 -5.26 27.16 26.64
N ASP A 42 -5.68 28.30 26.08
CA ASP A 42 -5.02 29.59 26.25
C ASP A 42 -3.49 29.54 26.01
N GLY A 43 -3.07 28.89 24.91
CA GLY A 43 -1.67 28.70 24.55
C GLY A 43 -0.91 27.61 25.32
N LEU A 44 -1.53 26.97 26.32
CA LEU A 44 -0.95 25.84 27.04
C LEU A 44 -1.38 24.51 26.42
N ILE A 45 -0.42 23.65 26.08
CA ILE A 45 -0.69 22.27 25.68
C ILE A 45 -1.05 21.48 26.93
N THR A 46 -2.23 20.86 26.93
CA THR A 46 -2.81 20.15 28.09
C THR A 46 -2.95 18.65 27.87
N GLU A 47 -3.18 18.22 26.63
CA GLU A 47 -3.32 16.82 26.25
C GLU A 47 -2.69 16.61 24.88
N PHE A 48 -2.17 15.41 24.60
CA PHE A 48 -1.71 15.08 23.25
C PHE A 48 -1.90 13.61 22.89
N LYS A 49 -1.82 13.33 21.59
CA LYS A 49 -1.82 12.00 21.00
C LYS A 49 -0.76 11.96 19.90
N CYS A 50 0.12 10.97 19.93
CA CYS A 50 1.14 10.72 18.92
C CYS A 50 1.14 9.26 18.49
N ASP A 51 1.65 8.98 17.28
CA ASP A 51 1.82 7.61 16.78
C ASP A 51 3.18 6.98 17.16
N VAL A 52 3.67 7.26 18.38
CA VAL A 52 4.91 6.70 18.91
C VAL A 52 4.59 5.60 19.93
N GLY A 53 4.49 4.35 19.44
CA GLY A 53 4.46 3.11 20.23
C GLY A 53 3.30 2.93 21.22
N SER A 54 2.91 1.68 21.48
CA SER A 54 2.01 1.32 22.59
C SER A 54 2.83 0.90 23.81
N PHE A 55 2.95 1.79 24.80
CA PHE A 55 3.67 1.48 26.03
C PHE A 55 2.78 0.66 26.99
N ASN A 56 3.05 -0.64 27.11
CA ASN A 56 2.34 -1.56 28.02
C ASN A 56 2.70 -1.38 29.51
N LYS A 57 3.37 -0.28 29.91
CA LYS A 57 3.90 -0.09 31.28
C LYS A 57 3.14 1.01 32.03
N LYS A 58 2.97 0.80 33.34
CA LYS A 58 2.10 1.58 34.24
C LYS A 58 2.55 3.02 34.54
N LYS A 59 3.71 3.48 34.05
CA LYS A 59 4.22 4.84 34.28
C LYS A 59 4.96 5.32 33.04
N VAL A 60 4.28 6.16 32.24
CA VAL A 60 4.81 6.76 31.01
C VAL A 60 4.97 8.26 31.26
N ASN A 61 6.15 8.78 30.97
CA ASN A 61 6.43 10.20 31.01
C ASN A 61 5.93 10.85 29.70
N TYR A 62 4.68 11.30 29.74
CA TYR A 62 3.99 11.90 28.60
C TYR A 62 4.61 13.24 28.16
N TYR A 63 5.21 14.01 29.07
CA TYR A 63 5.95 15.22 28.72
C TYR A 63 7.14 14.90 27.83
N ASN A 64 8.00 13.97 28.29
CA ASN A 64 9.17 13.54 27.53
C ASN A 64 8.77 13.00 26.15
N LEU A 65 7.70 12.19 26.09
CA LEU A 65 7.22 11.66 24.82
C LEU A 65 6.75 12.74 23.84
N LEU A 66 6.01 13.75 24.33
CA LEU A 66 5.59 14.89 23.49
C LEU A 66 6.80 15.64 22.92
N VAL A 67 7.78 15.97 23.76
CA VAL A 67 9.01 16.68 23.33
C VAL A 67 9.78 15.84 22.31
N TYR A 68 9.91 14.53 22.54
CA TYR A 68 10.56 13.61 21.61
C TYR A 68 9.86 13.59 20.24
N CYS A 69 8.53 13.47 20.22
CA CYS A 69 7.75 13.46 18.98
C CYS A 69 7.97 14.73 18.16
N LEU A 70 7.94 15.89 18.81
CA LEU A 70 8.18 17.16 18.12
C LEU A 70 9.64 17.30 17.66
N ALA A 71 10.61 16.79 18.44
CA ALA A 71 12.01 16.76 18.04
C ALA A 71 12.24 15.89 16.79
N GLU A 72 11.57 14.75 16.68
CA GLU A 72 11.63 13.90 15.47
C GLU A 72 11.00 14.60 14.26
N MET A 73 9.89 15.33 14.46
CA MET A 73 9.30 16.16 13.40
C MET A 73 10.23 17.29 12.93
N LEU A 74 11.10 17.83 13.80
CA LEU A 74 12.06 18.86 13.42
C LEU A 74 13.18 18.37 12.48
N ALA A 75 13.47 17.07 12.48
CA ALA A 75 14.50 16.49 11.60
C ALA A 75 14.10 16.59 10.12
N ASN A 76 12.82 16.31 9.83
CA ASN A 76 12.23 16.40 8.51
C ASN A 76 10.88 17.12 8.64
N PRO A 77 10.85 18.46 8.65
CA PRO A 77 9.69 19.26 9.02
C PRO A 77 8.57 19.30 7.98
N GLU A 78 8.77 18.66 6.83
CA GLU A 78 7.84 18.72 5.72
C GLU A 78 6.52 18.00 6.03
N GLY A 79 5.39 18.70 5.85
CA GLY A 79 4.10 18.15 6.26
C GLY A 79 2.91 19.10 6.18
N PHE A 80 1.88 18.80 6.96
CA PHE A 80 0.61 19.52 7.00
C PHE A 80 0.16 19.78 8.42
N PHE A 81 -0.62 20.85 8.62
CA PHE A 81 -1.28 21.14 9.89
C PHE A 81 -2.74 21.51 9.72
N ALA A 82 -3.53 21.29 10.78
CA ALA A 82 -4.85 21.86 10.95
C ALA A 82 -5.15 22.22 12.41
N PHE A 83 -5.75 23.37 12.65
CA PHE A 83 -6.19 23.85 13.95
C PHE A 83 -7.71 24.00 14.00
N TYR A 84 -8.33 23.38 15.00
CA TYR A 84 -9.75 23.38 15.26
C TYR A 84 -10.04 24.07 16.60
N GLU A 85 -10.93 25.06 16.61
CA GLU A 85 -11.32 25.74 17.86
C GLU A 85 -12.19 24.87 18.76
N GLU A 86 -12.98 23.96 18.18
CA GLU A 86 -13.77 22.97 18.92
C GLU A 86 -13.01 21.64 19.04
N SER A 87 -12.92 21.10 20.27
CA SER A 87 -12.23 19.84 20.52
C SER A 87 -13.19 18.75 21.01
N LYS A 88 -13.12 17.58 20.34
CA LYS A 88 -13.71 16.31 20.78
C LYS A 88 -12.65 15.20 20.88
N MET A 89 -11.40 15.58 21.18
CA MET A 89 -10.32 14.60 21.30
C MET A 89 -10.34 13.91 22.67
N LYS A 90 -10.16 12.58 22.68
CA LYS A 90 -9.67 11.84 23.85
C LYS A 90 -8.17 11.61 23.65
N ALA A 91 -7.35 12.13 24.55
CA ALA A 91 -5.90 12.11 24.45
C ALA A 91 -5.24 11.87 25.81
N ASN A 92 -3.92 11.70 25.80
CA ASN A 92 -3.14 11.52 27.01
C ASN A 92 -2.99 12.88 27.71
N PRO A 93 -3.47 13.04 28.96
CA PRO A 93 -3.30 14.28 29.70
C PRO A 93 -1.83 14.46 30.09
N LEU A 94 -1.36 15.70 30.02
CA LEU A 94 -0.09 16.09 30.60
C LEU A 94 -0.29 16.38 32.08
N GLU A 95 0.55 15.81 32.95
CA GLU A 95 0.52 16.10 34.38
C GLU A 95 0.75 17.60 34.65
N ASN A 96 1.66 18.21 33.88
CA ASN A 96 1.92 19.64 33.88
C ASN A 96 1.72 20.19 32.45
N PRO A 97 0.76 21.09 32.23
CA PRO A 97 0.62 21.79 30.96
C PRO A 97 1.91 22.55 30.60
N ILE A 98 2.23 22.62 29.31
CA ILE A 98 3.44 23.25 28.79
C ILE A 98 3.09 24.37 27.80
N GLY A 99 3.79 25.50 27.86
CA GLY A 99 3.65 26.57 26.87
C GLY A 99 4.22 26.18 25.51
N SER A 100 3.66 26.71 24.42
CA SER A 100 4.14 26.44 23.05
C SER A 100 5.61 26.82 22.83
N ASP A 101 6.05 27.95 23.38
CA ASP A 101 7.44 28.41 23.29
C ASP A 101 8.40 27.48 24.03
N GLU A 102 8.03 27.08 25.26
CA GLU A 102 8.82 26.15 26.05
C GLU A 102 8.93 24.79 25.35
N LEU A 103 7.81 24.27 24.81
CA LEU A 103 7.78 23.03 24.06
C LEU A 103 8.76 23.08 22.87
N MET A 104 8.73 24.17 22.10
CA MET A 104 9.59 24.31 20.92
C MET A 104 11.07 24.44 21.30
N ILE A 105 11.38 25.18 22.38
CA ILE A 105 12.75 25.27 22.90
C ILE A 105 13.27 23.90 23.31
N GLN A 106 12.50 23.14 24.10
CA GLN A 106 12.88 21.81 24.54
C GLN A 106 13.06 20.85 23.36
N ALA A 107 12.14 20.84 22.41
CA ALA A 107 12.23 20.00 21.22
C ALA A 107 13.47 20.33 20.37
N THR A 108 13.81 21.62 20.22
CA THR A 108 15.00 22.06 19.49
C THR A 108 16.29 21.60 20.19
N ILE A 109 16.36 21.72 21.52
CA ILE A 109 17.51 21.23 22.30
C ILE A 109 17.65 19.72 22.13
N VAL A 110 16.55 18.98 22.29
CA VAL A 110 16.54 17.52 22.15
C VAL A 110 16.93 17.08 20.75
N ARG A 111 16.44 17.73 19.68
CA ARG A 111 16.82 17.43 18.30
C ARG A 111 18.33 17.50 18.12
N ARG A 112 18.95 18.56 18.61
CA ARG A 112 20.41 18.73 18.53
C ARG A 112 21.16 17.61 19.25
N GLU A 113 20.69 17.21 20.43
CA GLU A 113 21.30 16.09 21.17
C GLU A 113 21.08 14.75 20.45
N LEU A 114 19.93 14.55 19.80
CA LEU A 114 19.64 13.36 19.00
C LEU A 114 20.53 13.30 17.75
N ASP A 115 20.76 14.43 17.05
CA ASP A 115 21.65 14.49 15.89
C ASP A 115 23.07 14.01 16.24
N GLU A 116 23.56 14.32 17.44
CA GLU A 116 24.87 13.84 17.93
C GLU A 116 24.89 12.32 18.23
N ILE A 117 23.72 11.69 18.40
CA ILE A 117 23.58 10.26 18.68
C ILE A 117 23.36 9.46 17.39
N VAL A 118 22.66 10.02 16.39
CA VAL A 118 22.25 9.34 15.15
C VAL A 118 23.42 8.63 14.45
N ASP A 119 24.58 9.28 14.36
CA ASP A 119 25.80 8.71 13.75
C ASP A 119 26.30 7.43 14.44
N ARG A 120 25.89 7.18 15.69
CA ARG A 120 26.29 6.01 16.48
C ARG A 120 25.25 4.93 16.55
N ILE A 121 23.96 5.29 16.53
CA ILE A 121 22.87 4.32 16.65
C ILE A 121 22.32 3.83 15.31
N ILE A 122 22.59 4.55 14.22
CA ILE A 122 22.05 4.32 12.85
C ILE A 122 20.52 4.48 12.78
N SER A 123 19.79 4.04 13.81
CA SER A 123 18.33 4.09 13.94
C SER A 123 17.89 4.27 15.40
N PRO A 124 16.81 5.04 15.69
CA PRO A 124 16.27 5.19 17.04
C PRO A 124 15.68 3.90 17.64
N TYR A 125 15.56 2.84 16.83
CA TYR A 125 15.07 1.51 17.25
C TYR A 125 16.17 0.52 17.62
N ALA A 126 17.43 0.97 17.62
CA ALA A 126 18.54 0.22 18.19
C ALA A 126 18.26 -0.12 19.66
N ILE A 127 18.30 -1.40 20.00
CA ILE A 127 18.12 -1.87 21.37
C ILE A 127 19.48 -1.90 22.07
N PHE A 128 19.54 -1.26 23.24
CA PHE A 128 20.76 -1.14 24.01
C PHE A 128 21.04 -2.40 24.84
N LYS A 129 22.33 -2.72 24.93
CA LYS A 129 22.93 -3.69 25.85
C LYS A 129 23.98 -3.00 26.69
N ALA A 130 23.89 -3.14 27.99
CA ALA A 130 24.90 -2.70 28.94
C ALA A 130 26.12 -3.61 28.88
N THR A 131 27.30 -3.01 28.77
CA THR A 131 28.58 -3.73 28.80
C THR A 131 29.12 -3.90 30.23
N GLY A 132 28.60 -3.13 31.18
CA GLY A 132 28.95 -3.14 32.61
C GLY A 132 27.83 -3.61 33.55
N LYS A 133 28.15 -3.75 34.84
CA LYS A 133 27.21 -4.17 35.91
C LYS A 133 26.66 -3.00 36.75
N GLU A 134 26.86 -1.77 36.31
CA GLU A 134 26.40 -0.58 37.02
C GLU A 134 24.87 -0.55 37.07
N ARG A 135 24.30 -0.21 38.25
CA ARG A 135 22.85 -0.22 38.47
C ARG A 135 22.11 0.71 37.51
N GLU A 136 22.71 1.84 37.16
CA GLU A 136 22.13 2.82 36.25
C GLU A 136 22.03 2.30 34.81
N LEU A 137 23.01 1.50 34.36
CA LEU A 137 23.00 0.90 33.01
C LEU A 137 21.90 -0.14 32.84
N SER A 138 21.50 -0.82 33.93
CA SER A 138 20.40 -1.79 33.91
C SER A 138 19.06 -1.18 33.50
N PHE A 139 18.91 0.15 33.61
CA PHE A 139 17.75 0.83 33.06
C PHE A 139 17.72 0.77 31.54
N PHE A 140 18.85 0.87 30.83
CA PHE A 140 18.84 0.93 29.36
C PHE A 140 18.78 -0.46 28.72
N GLU A 141 19.14 -1.51 29.46
CA GLU A 141 19.13 -2.89 28.98
C GLU A 141 17.78 -3.27 28.33
N GLY A 142 17.84 -3.69 27.06
CA GLY A 142 16.67 -4.16 26.31
C GLY A 142 15.70 -3.04 25.90
N LYS A 143 16.08 -1.77 26.07
CA LYS A 143 15.31 -0.59 25.64
C LYS A 143 15.95 0.07 24.43
N ASN A 144 15.13 0.75 23.62
CA ASN A 144 15.62 1.73 22.63
C ASN A 144 15.60 3.17 23.18
N VAL A 145 15.97 4.16 22.34
CA VAL A 145 15.95 5.60 22.72
C VAL A 145 14.56 6.03 23.17
N VAL A 146 13.53 5.68 22.39
CA VAL A 146 12.14 6.07 22.65
C VAL A 146 11.66 5.52 23.99
N GLU A 147 11.89 4.24 24.26
CA GLU A 147 11.52 3.58 25.52
C GLU A 147 12.29 4.16 26.70
N SER A 148 13.56 4.50 26.50
CA SER A 148 14.38 5.14 27.54
C SER A 148 13.83 6.51 27.90
N VAL A 149 13.43 7.32 26.91
CA VAL A 149 12.81 8.63 27.08
C VAL A 149 11.44 8.53 27.75
N ALA A 150 10.59 7.62 27.27
CA ALA A 150 9.21 7.47 27.73
C ALA A 150 9.08 6.89 29.14
N LEU A 151 10.05 6.08 29.59
CA LEU A 151 9.99 5.39 30.89
C LEU A 151 10.88 6.01 31.96
N SER A 152 11.61 7.09 31.64
CA SER A 152 12.47 7.79 32.58
C SER A 152 11.70 8.85 33.39
N GLU A 153 12.11 9.02 34.64
CA GLU A 153 11.70 10.16 35.48
C GLU A 153 12.61 11.38 35.27
N ASP A 154 13.76 11.20 34.63
CA ASP A 154 14.67 12.29 34.27
C ASP A 154 14.07 13.14 33.13
N SER A 155 14.55 14.38 33.01
CA SER A 155 14.23 15.21 31.85
C SER A 155 14.72 14.56 30.56
N ILE A 156 13.98 14.75 29.47
CA ILE A 156 14.36 14.25 28.14
C ILE A 156 15.79 14.63 27.74
N VAL A 157 16.22 15.87 28.03
CA VAL A 157 17.59 16.31 27.72
C VAL A 157 18.63 15.51 28.52
N SER A 158 18.35 15.25 29.80
CA SER A 158 19.27 14.48 30.64
C SER A 158 19.36 13.03 30.19
N ILE A 159 18.24 12.37 29.89
CA ILE A 159 18.24 10.97 29.48
C ILE A 159 18.89 10.78 28.11
N VAL A 160 18.65 11.69 27.15
CA VAL A 160 19.29 11.65 25.83
C VAL A 160 20.81 11.86 25.95
N ARG A 161 21.26 12.79 26.80
CA ARG A 161 22.70 12.96 27.09
C ARG A 161 23.32 11.74 27.75
N LYS A 162 22.64 11.11 28.72
CA LYS A 162 23.13 9.86 29.34
C LYS A 162 23.30 8.76 28.29
N VAL A 163 22.32 8.58 27.40
CA VAL A 163 22.43 7.63 26.29
C VAL A 163 23.65 7.96 25.42
N LYS A 164 23.80 9.23 25.03
CA LYS A 164 24.96 9.70 24.24
C LYS A 164 26.28 9.37 24.93
N ASP A 165 26.45 9.80 26.17
CA ASP A 165 27.68 9.66 26.94
C ASP A 165 28.02 8.17 27.13
N TYR A 166 27.03 7.32 27.45
CA TYR A 166 27.25 5.89 27.59
C TYR A 166 27.59 5.18 26.27
N LEU A 167 27.04 5.62 25.14
CA LEU A 167 27.46 5.13 23.82
C LEU A 167 28.87 5.62 23.45
N ILE A 168 29.24 6.84 23.82
CA ILE A 168 30.59 7.39 23.62
C ILE A 168 31.63 6.62 24.44
N GLU A 169 31.30 6.35 25.70
CA GLU A 169 32.16 5.65 26.65
C GLU A 169 32.20 4.12 26.43
N GLY A 170 31.38 3.58 25.53
CA GLY A 170 31.27 2.13 25.28
C GLY A 170 30.60 1.35 26.42
N LYS A 171 29.85 2.05 27.29
CA LYS A 171 29.05 1.46 28.39
C LYS A 171 27.72 0.89 27.91
N LEU A 172 27.19 1.44 26.82
CA LEU A 172 26.09 0.87 26.05
C LEU A 172 26.58 0.46 24.68
N ASP A 173 26.10 -0.68 24.20
CA ASP A 173 26.31 -1.21 22.87
C ASP A 173 24.96 -1.54 22.22
N ILE A 174 24.95 -1.75 20.90
CA ILE A 174 23.75 -2.09 20.13
C ILE A 174 23.84 -3.57 19.79
N TYR A 175 22.88 -4.37 20.29
CA TYR A 175 22.91 -5.82 20.08
C TYR A 175 21.80 -6.32 19.14
N GLU A 176 20.75 -5.54 18.97
CA GLU A 176 19.56 -5.88 18.17
C GLU A 176 18.95 -4.59 17.64
N PHE A 177 18.44 -4.62 16.41
CA PHE A 177 17.50 -3.62 15.91
C PHE A 177 16.13 -4.26 15.94
N ARG A 178 15.19 -3.69 16.71
CA ARG A 178 13.79 -4.10 16.58
C ARG A 178 13.16 -3.27 15.50
N GLU A 179 12.68 -3.92 14.44
CA GLU A 179 11.91 -3.23 13.42
C GLU A 179 10.73 -2.51 14.08
N SER A 180 10.64 -1.20 13.82
CA SER A 180 9.39 -0.51 14.03
C SER A 180 8.51 -0.79 12.83
N GLU A 181 7.25 -1.13 13.08
CA GLU A 181 6.19 -1.17 12.05
C GLU A 181 6.05 0.16 11.27
N SER A 182 6.78 1.23 11.62
CA SER A 182 6.71 2.55 11.00
C SER A 182 7.89 2.96 10.12
N ALA A 183 8.90 2.11 9.91
CA ALA A 183 10.16 2.51 9.25
C ALA A 183 10.67 1.55 8.16
N GLU A 184 9.78 0.87 7.43
CA GLU A 184 10.20 0.26 6.16
C GLU A 184 10.37 1.38 5.12
N GLU A 185 11.63 1.69 4.79
CA GLU A 185 11.94 2.33 3.52
C GLU A 185 11.70 1.30 2.42
N HIS A 186 10.51 1.37 1.83
CA HIS A 186 10.22 0.52 0.69
C HIS A 186 10.91 1.09 -0.54
N ASP A 187 11.74 0.25 -1.17
CA ASP A 187 12.42 0.60 -2.41
C ASP A 187 11.58 0.18 -3.63
N VAL A 188 11.89 0.78 -4.78
CA VAL A 188 11.33 0.42 -6.09
C VAL A 188 12.47 0.07 -7.02
N ASP A 189 12.61 -1.23 -7.30
CA ASP A 189 13.65 -1.74 -8.18
C ASP A 189 13.10 -2.19 -9.53
N TYR A 190 13.88 -1.99 -10.58
CA TYR A 190 13.58 -2.52 -11.92
C TYR A 190 14.47 -3.72 -12.18
N MET A 191 13.89 -4.92 -12.12
CA MET A 191 14.61 -6.15 -12.46
C MET A 191 14.84 -6.26 -13.97
N MET A 192 13.88 -5.74 -14.74
CA MET A 192 13.94 -5.65 -16.20
C MET A 192 13.24 -4.36 -16.62
N GLU A 193 13.82 -3.66 -17.58
CA GLU A 193 13.28 -2.39 -18.07
C GLU A 193 13.20 -2.42 -19.60
N SER A 194 11.99 -2.31 -20.14
CA SER A 194 11.71 -2.25 -21.58
C SER A 194 12.42 -3.33 -22.40
N VAL A 195 12.38 -4.58 -21.91
CA VAL A 195 13.02 -5.70 -22.59
C VAL A 195 12.10 -6.23 -23.69
N PRO A 196 12.51 -6.26 -24.97
CA PRO A 196 11.66 -6.76 -26.06
C PRO A 196 11.25 -8.21 -25.83
N LEU A 197 9.94 -8.50 -25.84
CA LEU A 197 9.42 -9.84 -25.53
C LEU A 197 9.89 -10.91 -26.51
N LYS A 198 10.18 -10.53 -27.76
CA LYS A 198 10.79 -11.42 -28.76
C LYS A 198 12.16 -12.00 -28.37
N ARG A 199 12.81 -11.43 -27.33
CA ARG A 199 14.13 -11.85 -26.84
C ARG A 199 14.07 -12.70 -25.58
N VAL A 200 12.88 -12.96 -25.03
CA VAL A 200 12.70 -13.69 -23.77
C VAL A 200 11.69 -14.81 -23.94
N ASN A 201 11.85 -15.87 -23.15
CA ASN A 201 10.85 -16.92 -23.05
C ASN A 201 9.85 -16.53 -21.95
N VAL A 202 8.62 -16.17 -22.33
CA VAL A 202 7.59 -15.71 -21.40
C VAL A 202 7.30 -16.75 -20.31
N VAL A 203 7.19 -18.03 -20.66
CA VAL A 203 6.94 -19.11 -19.69
C VAL A 203 8.06 -19.21 -18.67
N ALA A 204 9.32 -19.10 -19.11
CA ALA A 204 10.47 -19.13 -18.20
C ALA A 204 10.49 -17.90 -17.26
N ILE A 205 10.05 -16.74 -17.74
CA ILE A 205 9.88 -15.55 -16.88
C ILE A 205 8.80 -15.80 -15.85
N LEU A 206 7.61 -16.25 -16.25
CA LEU A 206 6.51 -16.55 -15.32
C LEU A 206 6.94 -17.55 -14.24
N GLU A 207 7.69 -18.60 -14.62
CA GLU A 207 8.23 -19.59 -13.69
C GLU A 207 9.27 -18.98 -12.74
N SER A 208 10.11 -18.07 -13.23
CA SER A 208 11.11 -17.35 -12.42
C SER A 208 10.44 -16.40 -11.42
N LEU A 209 9.35 -15.71 -11.82
CA LEU A 209 8.57 -14.85 -10.92
C LEU A 209 7.95 -15.67 -9.79
N LYS A 210 7.41 -16.84 -10.11
CA LYS A 210 6.83 -17.76 -9.11
C LYS A 210 7.87 -18.31 -8.16
N THR A 211 8.94 -18.90 -8.69
CA THR A 211 9.99 -19.55 -7.88
C THR A 211 10.80 -18.56 -7.06
N GLY A 212 10.93 -17.32 -7.54
CA GLY A 212 11.60 -16.22 -6.84
C GLY A 212 10.73 -15.47 -5.82
N ASN A 213 9.48 -15.88 -5.57
CA ASN A 213 8.51 -15.17 -4.71
C ASN A 213 8.36 -13.68 -5.06
N PHE A 214 8.35 -13.35 -6.36
CA PHE A 214 8.29 -11.97 -6.83
C PHE A 214 7.02 -11.25 -6.35
N SER A 215 7.18 -10.02 -5.88
CA SER A 215 6.07 -9.08 -5.62
C SER A 215 6.27 -7.83 -6.45
N GLY A 216 5.21 -7.36 -7.10
CA GLY A 216 5.29 -6.18 -7.95
C GLY A 216 4.47 -6.26 -9.23
N ILE A 217 4.89 -5.50 -10.23
CA ILE A 217 4.14 -5.30 -11.48
C ILE A 217 5.00 -5.79 -12.64
N ALA A 218 4.50 -6.78 -13.39
CA ALA A 218 5.01 -7.09 -14.71
C ALA A 218 4.19 -6.31 -15.74
N ARG A 219 4.79 -5.27 -16.29
CA ARG A 219 4.18 -4.37 -17.27
C ARG A 219 4.62 -4.77 -18.67
N ILE A 220 3.65 -5.02 -19.52
CA ILE A 220 3.85 -5.32 -20.93
C ILE A 220 3.34 -4.14 -21.74
N SER A 221 4.21 -3.51 -22.50
CA SER A 221 3.88 -2.32 -23.29
C SER A 221 4.11 -2.58 -24.77
N SER A 222 3.15 -2.22 -25.62
CA SER A 222 3.24 -2.20 -27.08
C SER A 222 2.79 -0.82 -27.56
N PRO A 223 3.07 -0.38 -28.80
CA PRO A 223 2.58 0.91 -29.30
C PRO A 223 1.06 1.10 -29.23
N THR A 224 0.28 0.02 -29.13
CA THR A 224 -1.19 0.05 -29.17
C THR A 224 -1.87 -0.32 -27.85
N TYR A 225 -1.15 -0.87 -26.86
CA TYR A 225 -1.74 -1.29 -25.59
C TYR A 225 -0.72 -1.38 -24.47
N THR A 226 -1.21 -1.44 -23.24
CA THR A 226 -0.41 -1.72 -22.04
C THR A 226 -1.17 -2.69 -21.16
N ILE A 227 -0.49 -3.75 -20.73
CA ILE A 227 -1.01 -4.75 -19.79
C ILE A 227 -0.18 -4.68 -18.52
N ASN A 228 -0.85 -4.63 -17.37
CA ASN A 228 -0.23 -4.74 -16.06
C ASN A 228 -0.66 -6.07 -15.43
N LEU A 229 0.32 -6.90 -15.09
CA LEU A 229 0.13 -8.11 -14.31
C LEU A 229 0.65 -7.85 -12.90
N PHE A 230 -0.19 -8.11 -11.91
CA PHE A 230 0.13 -7.84 -10.50
C PHE A 230 0.43 -9.15 -9.79
N TYR A 231 1.58 -9.18 -9.11
CA TYR A 231 2.11 -10.33 -8.40
C TYR A 231 2.27 -10.05 -6.91
N GLU A 232 1.97 -11.05 -6.10
CA GLU A 232 2.27 -11.11 -4.67
C GLU A 232 2.93 -12.46 -4.37
N ASN A 233 4.15 -12.44 -3.81
CA ASN A 233 4.88 -13.63 -3.39
C ASN A 233 4.92 -14.74 -4.45
N GLY A 234 5.14 -14.36 -5.71
CA GLY A 234 5.20 -15.26 -6.86
C GLY A 234 3.84 -15.64 -7.46
N GLU A 235 2.72 -15.28 -6.82
CA GLU A 235 1.39 -15.54 -7.35
C GLU A 235 0.83 -14.32 -8.10
N MET A 236 0.43 -14.51 -9.36
CA MET A 236 -0.34 -13.50 -10.09
C MET A 236 -1.75 -13.42 -9.51
N PHE A 237 -2.12 -12.27 -8.97
CA PHE A 237 -3.45 -12.05 -8.38
C PHE A 237 -4.36 -11.20 -9.28
N ALA A 238 -3.80 -10.40 -10.18
CA ALA A 238 -4.61 -9.60 -11.09
C ALA A 238 -3.96 -9.24 -12.42
N VAL A 239 -4.81 -8.90 -13.39
CA VAL A 239 -4.47 -8.40 -14.72
C VAL A 239 -5.29 -7.16 -15.04
N TYR A 240 -4.69 -6.19 -15.72
CA TYR A 240 -5.39 -5.04 -16.28
C TYR A 240 -4.79 -4.64 -17.64
N PRO A 241 -5.59 -4.31 -18.67
CA PRO A 241 -7.05 -4.35 -18.69
C PRO A 241 -7.57 -5.80 -18.73
N VAL A 242 -8.86 -5.98 -18.39
CA VAL A 242 -9.48 -7.32 -18.21
C VAL A 242 -10.04 -7.94 -19.49
N ASP A 243 -10.15 -7.15 -20.55
CA ASP A 243 -10.62 -7.57 -21.87
C ASP A 243 -9.50 -8.19 -22.73
N TYR A 244 -8.27 -8.22 -22.24
CA TYR A 244 -7.13 -8.77 -22.95
C TYR A 244 -7.00 -10.29 -22.70
N ASP A 245 -6.91 -11.08 -23.77
CA ASP A 245 -6.71 -12.54 -23.68
C ASP A 245 -5.25 -12.88 -23.29
N ILE A 246 -5.00 -12.89 -21.99
CA ILE A 246 -3.65 -13.01 -21.45
C ILE A 246 -3.03 -14.40 -21.66
N PHE A 247 -3.84 -15.45 -21.78
CA PHE A 247 -3.35 -16.81 -22.02
C PHE A 247 -2.85 -16.97 -23.45
N GLU A 248 -3.63 -16.49 -24.42
CA GLU A 248 -3.18 -16.43 -25.82
C GLU A 248 -1.93 -15.57 -25.96
N PHE A 249 -1.86 -14.46 -25.24
CA PHE A 249 -0.68 -13.62 -25.22
C PHE A 249 0.57 -14.33 -24.71
N PHE A 250 0.46 -15.11 -23.63
CA PHE A 250 1.59 -15.87 -23.11
C PHE A 250 2.05 -16.97 -24.08
N LEU A 251 1.12 -17.56 -24.84
CA LEU A 251 1.42 -18.55 -25.85
C LEU A 251 2.09 -17.93 -27.09
N SER A 252 1.58 -16.78 -27.55
CA SER A 252 2.01 -16.09 -28.77
C SER A 252 2.16 -14.58 -28.54
N PRO A 253 3.21 -14.14 -27.82
CA PRO A 253 3.39 -12.73 -27.48
C PRO A 253 3.64 -11.87 -28.72
N ASP A 254 3.13 -10.64 -28.69
CA ASP A 254 3.37 -9.64 -29.72
C ASP A 254 4.86 -9.33 -29.85
N LYS A 255 5.37 -9.34 -31.09
CA LYS A 255 6.78 -9.10 -31.40
C LYS A 255 7.23 -7.67 -31.11
N ASN A 256 6.29 -6.73 -31.03
CA ASN A 256 6.54 -5.32 -30.73
C ASN A 256 6.37 -4.98 -29.25
N ALA A 257 5.94 -5.95 -28.42
CA ALA A 257 5.77 -5.71 -27.01
C ALA A 257 7.09 -5.79 -26.24
N GLU A 258 7.19 -4.99 -25.19
CA GLU A 258 8.31 -4.90 -24.26
C GLU A 258 7.82 -5.23 -22.85
N LEU A 259 8.67 -5.88 -22.07
CA LEU A 259 8.41 -6.25 -20.68
C LEU A 259 9.27 -5.42 -19.75
N SER A 260 8.63 -4.84 -18.75
CA SER A 260 9.26 -4.23 -17.57
C SER A 260 8.79 -4.97 -16.32
N LEU A 261 9.73 -5.31 -15.44
CA LEU A 261 9.46 -5.92 -14.14
C LEU A 261 9.81 -4.93 -13.05
N VAL A 262 8.78 -4.36 -12.44
CA VAL A 262 8.88 -3.41 -11.33
C VAL A 262 8.70 -4.18 -10.03
N ASN A 263 9.78 -4.39 -9.30
CA ASN A 263 9.78 -5.01 -7.99
C ASN A 263 9.23 -4.01 -6.97
N LEU A 264 8.21 -4.42 -6.23
CA LEU A 264 7.55 -3.63 -5.19
C LEU A 264 7.21 -4.53 -4.00
N ASP A 265 7.24 -3.98 -2.81
CA ASP A 265 6.75 -4.67 -1.62
C ASP A 265 5.31 -5.20 -1.83
N SER A 266 5.05 -6.42 -1.36
CA SER A 266 3.72 -7.03 -1.35
C SER A 266 2.65 -6.15 -0.67
N ASN A 267 3.03 -5.37 0.32
CA ASN A 267 2.20 -4.41 1.04
C ASN A 267 1.94 -3.13 0.25
N ILE A 268 2.66 -2.86 -0.85
CA ILE A 268 2.46 -1.70 -1.72
C ILE A 268 1.71 -2.09 -2.97
N VAL A 269 2.10 -3.19 -3.64
CA VAL A 269 1.55 -3.60 -4.94
C VAL A 269 0.02 -3.72 -4.91
N LYS A 270 -0.54 -4.22 -3.80
CA LYS A 270 -2.00 -4.35 -3.62
C LYS A 270 -2.73 -3.00 -3.63
N TYR A 271 -2.09 -1.95 -3.10
CA TYR A 271 -2.66 -0.61 -3.11
C TYR A 271 -2.56 -0.01 -4.51
N ILE A 272 -1.42 -0.16 -5.18
CA ILE A 272 -1.25 0.32 -6.57
C ILE A 272 -2.28 -0.34 -7.50
N ALA A 273 -2.56 -1.64 -7.32
CA ALA A 273 -3.58 -2.35 -8.07
C ALA A 273 -4.99 -1.74 -7.94
N LEU A 274 -5.33 -1.07 -6.82
CA LEU A 274 -6.63 -0.41 -6.63
C LEU A 274 -6.93 0.62 -7.73
N ARG A 275 -5.91 1.36 -8.18
CA ARG A 275 -6.05 2.36 -9.26
C ARG A 275 -6.59 1.77 -10.55
N PHE A 276 -6.26 0.51 -10.82
CA PHE A 276 -6.62 -0.19 -12.06
C PHE A 276 -7.88 -1.03 -11.90
N LEU A 277 -8.12 -1.56 -10.71
CA LEU A 277 -9.11 -2.61 -10.46
C LEU A 277 -10.33 -2.13 -9.67
N SER A 278 -10.27 -0.98 -9.02
CA SER A 278 -11.34 -0.47 -8.16
C SER A 278 -11.90 0.87 -8.62
N LYS A 279 -13.15 1.12 -8.25
CA LYS A 279 -13.73 2.46 -8.33
C LYS A 279 -13.27 3.28 -7.11
N PRO A 280 -12.81 4.52 -7.31
CA PRO A 280 -12.45 5.38 -6.19
C PRO A 280 -13.69 5.85 -5.42
N GLU A 281 -13.50 6.08 -4.12
CA GLU A 281 -14.52 6.65 -3.21
C GLU A 281 -14.65 8.16 -3.42
N ILE A 282 -13.54 8.82 -3.76
CA ILE A 282 -13.52 10.19 -4.27
C ILE A 282 -12.88 10.12 -5.65
N ASN A 283 -13.65 10.44 -6.69
CA ASN A 283 -13.19 10.27 -8.07
C ASN A 283 -12.78 11.61 -8.70
N THR A 284 -11.50 11.75 -9.02
CA THR A 284 -10.97 12.81 -9.91
C THR A 284 -11.50 14.22 -9.56
N VAL A 285 -11.54 14.54 -8.27
CA VAL A 285 -11.96 15.87 -7.81
C VAL A 285 -10.80 16.82 -8.05
N SER A 286 -11.07 17.99 -8.64
CA SER A 286 -10.02 18.97 -8.82
C SER A 286 -9.46 19.42 -7.47
N SER A 287 -8.14 19.52 -7.38
CA SER A 287 -7.43 20.02 -6.19
C SER A 287 -7.91 21.41 -5.75
N TYR A 288 -8.42 22.24 -6.67
CA TYR A 288 -9.01 23.54 -6.36
C TYR A 288 -10.22 23.45 -5.42
N PHE A 289 -10.92 22.30 -5.40
CA PHE A 289 -12.08 22.07 -4.53
C PHE A 289 -11.75 21.18 -3.33
N MET A 290 -10.49 20.74 -3.19
CA MET A 290 -10.10 19.75 -2.21
C MET A 290 -8.81 20.12 -1.48
N GLU A 291 -8.93 20.21 -0.16
CA GLU A 291 -7.79 20.39 0.73
C GLU A 291 -7.07 19.05 0.96
N ILE A 292 -5.98 18.80 0.22
CA ILE A 292 -5.15 17.58 0.37
C ILE A 292 -4.65 17.42 1.82
N SER A 293 -4.30 18.53 2.48
CA SER A 293 -3.89 18.56 3.89
C SER A 293 -4.90 17.86 4.82
N LYS A 294 -6.19 18.11 4.62
CA LYS A 294 -7.27 17.51 5.41
C LYS A 294 -7.44 16.03 5.13
N LEU A 295 -7.18 15.58 3.90
CA LEU A 295 -7.18 14.15 3.57
C LEU A 295 -6.06 13.42 4.32
N PHE A 296 -4.83 13.92 4.27
CA PHE A 296 -3.70 13.33 4.99
C PHE A 296 -3.96 13.23 6.49
N LEU A 297 -4.42 14.33 7.10
CA LEU A 297 -4.77 14.37 8.51
C LEU A 297 -5.94 13.43 8.85
N GLY A 298 -6.98 13.40 8.00
CA GLY A 298 -8.13 12.52 8.18
C GLY A 298 -7.77 11.03 8.10
N LEU A 299 -6.97 10.63 7.11
CA LEU A 299 -6.48 9.26 6.94
C LEU A 299 -5.67 8.81 8.17
N SER A 300 -4.76 9.68 8.64
CA SER A 300 -3.92 9.42 9.81
C SER A 300 -4.75 9.32 11.10
N LYS A 301 -5.57 10.32 11.37
CA LYS A 301 -6.43 10.40 12.57
C LYS A 301 -7.36 9.20 12.70
N HIS A 302 -7.92 8.74 11.59
CA HIS A 302 -8.88 7.64 11.55
C HIS A 302 -8.26 6.28 11.21
N ARG A 303 -6.92 6.19 11.16
CA ARG A 303 -6.14 4.97 10.91
C ARG A 303 -6.64 4.20 9.68
N LYS A 304 -6.80 4.90 8.55
CA LYS A 304 -7.33 4.32 7.32
C LYS A 304 -6.23 3.75 6.44
N ASP A 305 -6.50 2.58 5.88
CA ASP A 305 -5.75 1.98 4.77
C ASP A 305 -6.27 2.58 3.46
N ALA A 306 -5.41 3.26 2.70
CA ALA A 306 -5.83 3.94 1.50
C ALA A 306 -4.71 4.12 0.46
N LEU A 307 -5.09 4.17 -0.80
CA LEU A 307 -4.31 4.78 -1.86
C LEU A 307 -4.90 6.15 -2.18
N LEU A 308 -4.07 7.18 -2.10
CA LEU A 308 -4.37 8.51 -2.64
C LEU A 308 -3.60 8.71 -3.94
N LEU A 309 -4.32 8.92 -5.03
CA LEU A 309 -3.77 9.27 -6.33
C LEU A 309 -3.87 10.78 -6.52
N ILE A 310 -2.74 11.45 -6.74
CA ILE A 310 -2.69 12.89 -7.02
C ILE A 310 -2.07 13.05 -8.41
N SER A 311 -2.85 13.53 -9.37
CA SER A 311 -2.33 13.82 -10.71
C SER A 311 -1.67 15.18 -10.72
N GLU A 312 -0.40 15.22 -11.12
CA GLU A 312 0.43 16.42 -11.20
C GLU A 312 0.99 16.59 -12.62
N LYS A 313 1.59 17.74 -12.92
CA LYS A 313 2.18 18.01 -14.24
C LYS A 313 3.20 16.99 -14.71
N ARG A 314 3.97 16.46 -13.77
CA ARG A 314 5.07 15.53 -14.04
C ARG A 314 4.61 14.08 -14.17
N GLY A 315 3.41 13.76 -13.67
CA GLY A 315 2.90 12.40 -13.66
C GLY A 315 1.87 12.17 -12.55
N ASP A 316 1.45 10.91 -12.43
CA ASP A 316 0.52 10.49 -11.38
C ASP A 316 1.30 10.06 -10.13
N ARG A 317 0.94 10.65 -9.00
CA ARG A 317 1.56 10.39 -7.72
C ARG A 317 0.69 9.47 -6.87
N PHE A 318 1.27 8.35 -6.45
CA PHE A 318 0.65 7.31 -5.63
C PHE A 318 1.14 7.47 -4.19
N VAL A 319 0.23 7.76 -3.27
CA VAL A 319 0.53 7.92 -1.85
C VAL A 319 -0.21 6.82 -1.08
N VAL A 320 0.55 5.91 -0.47
CA VAL A 320 0.01 4.71 0.19
C VAL A 320 -0.03 4.92 1.69
N PHE A 321 -1.20 4.71 2.28
CA PHE A 321 -1.43 4.72 3.72
C PHE A 321 -1.78 3.33 4.24
N ARG A 322 -1.17 2.95 5.36
CA ARG A 322 -1.49 1.75 6.12
C ARG A 322 -1.65 2.10 7.59
N GLU A 323 -2.79 1.76 8.16
CA GLU A 323 -3.23 2.11 9.52
C GLU A 323 -3.11 3.62 9.81
N GLY A 324 -3.30 4.45 8.78
CA GLY A 324 -3.11 5.90 8.84
C GLY A 324 -1.68 6.39 8.77
N LYS A 325 -0.67 5.50 8.75
CA LYS A 325 0.73 5.87 8.53
C LYS A 325 1.01 5.94 7.04
N LEU A 326 1.76 6.95 6.60
CA LEU A 326 2.27 7.02 5.23
C LEU A 326 3.36 5.96 5.05
N LEU A 327 3.10 5.01 4.16
CA LEU A 327 4.00 3.91 3.86
C LEU A 327 5.04 4.34 2.81
N ILE A 328 4.55 4.86 1.67
CA ILE A 328 5.39 5.34 0.58
C ILE A 328 4.66 6.41 -0.24
N SER A 329 5.44 7.28 -0.88
CA SER A 329 4.97 8.09 -2.00
C SER A 329 5.78 7.76 -3.24
N LEU A 330 5.10 7.41 -4.34
CA LEU A 330 5.69 7.10 -5.64
C LEU A 330 5.17 8.08 -6.68
N ILE A 331 6.01 8.51 -7.61
CA ILE A 331 5.56 9.20 -8.83
C ILE A 331 5.78 8.30 -10.03
N GLU A 332 4.75 8.16 -10.86
CA GLU A 332 4.84 7.48 -12.15
C GLU A 332 5.02 8.52 -13.25
N THR A 333 6.21 8.53 -13.86
CA THR A 333 6.55 9.40 -15.00
C THR A 333 6.98 8.53 -16.17
N GLU A 334 6.34 8.70 -17.34
CA GLU A 334 6.67 7.92 -18.55
C GLU A 334 6.65 6.40 -18.31
N GLY A 335 5.72 5.94 -17.47
CA GLY A 335 5.58 4.52 -17.13
C GLY A 335 6.62 3.98 -16.14
N LYS A 336 7.39 4.85 -15.48
CA LYS A 336 8.34 4.49 -14.43
C LYS A 336 7.94 5.09 -13.09
N PHE A 337 7.74 4.23 -12.10
CA PHE A 337 7.67 4.55 -10.68
C PHE A 337 9.03 4.94 -10.11
N LYS A 338 9.04 6.03 -9.33
CA LYS A 338 10.18 6.45 -8.51
C LYS A 338 9.69 6.87 -7.12
N PRO A 339 10.39 6.49 -6.04
CA PRO A 339 10.06 6.98 -4.70
C PRO A 339 10.31 8.48 -4.57
N LEU A 340 9.45 9.15 -3.82
CA LEU A 340 9.57 10.55 -3.43
C LEU A 340 9.52 10.66 -1.91
N SER A 341 10.52 11.30 -1.34
CA SER A 341 10.60 11.59 0.10
C SER A 341 9.81 12.84 0.50
N SER A 342 9.81 13.86 -0.36
CA SER A 342 9.09 15.13 -0.14
C SER A 342 7.57 14.93 -0.19
N LEU A 343 6.78 15.69 0.56
CA LEU A 343 5.31 15.76 0.51
C LEU A 343 4.77 17.00 -0.22
N LYS A 344 5.65 17.79 -0.80
CA LYS A 344 5.32 18.95 -1.62
C LYS A 344 4.72 18.50 -2.93
N PHE A 345 3.58 19.10 -3.27
CA PHE A 345 2.88 18.87 -4.53
C PHE A 345 3.09 20.07 -5.47
N GLU A 346 3.56 19.80 -6.68
CA GLU A 346 3.74 20.82 -7.72
C GLU A 346 2.51 20.84 -8.63
N GLU A 347 1.63 21.83 -8.43
CA GLU A 347 0.40 22.01 -9.22
C GLU A 347 -0.46 20.72 -9.28
N PRO A 348 -0.96 20.21 -8.14
CA PRO A 348 -1.87 19.08 -8.17
C PRO A 348 -3.11 19.48 -8.97
N TYR A 349 -3.56 18.65 -9.90
CA TYR A 349 -4.75 18.92 -10.73
C TYR A 349 -5.97 18.18 -10.21
N PHE A 350 -5.82 16.87 -9.99
CA PHE A 350 -6.90 15.98 -9.61
C PHE A 350 -6.47 15.06 -8.48
N VAL A 351 -7.43 14.73 -7.62
CA VAL A 351 -7.25 13.84 -6.49
C VAL A 351 -8.28 12.73 -6.57
N SER A 352 -7.81 11.48 -6.43
CA SER A 352 -8.66 10.32 -6.26
C SER A 352 -8.29 9.56 -4.99
N LEU A 353 -9.29 9.11 -4.23
CA LEU A 353 -9.09 8.35 -3.00
C LEU A 353 -9.69 6.95 -3.15
N PHE A 354 -8.89 5.93 -2.84
CA PHE A 354 -9.30 4.54 -2.79
C PHE A 354 -9.07 4.01 -1.38
N PHE A 355 -10.12 3.55 -0.71
CA PHE A 355 -9.92 2.77 0.51
C PHE A 355 -9.52 1.35 0.17
N TYR A 356 -8.63 0.78 0.98
CA TYR A 356 -8.15 -0.58 0.76
C TYR A 356 -9.31 -1.57 0.81
N LYS A 357 -9.41 -2.36 -0.26
CA LYS A 357 -10.26 -3.55 -0.37
C LYS A 357 -9.42 -4.58 -1.10
N LYS A 358 -9.57 -5.86 -0.76
CA LYS A 358 -8.86 -6.93 -1.48
C LYS A 358 -9.31 -6.91 -2.95
N VAL A 359 -8.38 -6.69 -3.87
CA VAL A 359 -8.62 -6.74 -5.31
C VAL A 359 -7.86 -7.92 -5.91
N SER A 360 -8.58 -8.74 -6.67
CA SER A 360 -8.05 -9.89 -7.38
C SER A 360 -9.05 -10.23 -8.47
N ASN A 361 -8.57 -10.46 -9.69
CA ASN A 361 -9.44 -10.82 -10.83
C ASN A 361 -8.89 -12.00 -11.63
N ILE A 362 -7.84 -12.68 -11.14
CA ILE A 362 -7.25 -13.80 -11.86
C ILE A 362 -8.20 -15.01 -11.98
N ALA A 363 -8.99 -15.30 -10.95
CA ALA A 363 -9.99 -16.38 -10.98
C ALA A 363 -11.08 -16.15 -12.06
N PRO A 364 -11.76 -14.99 -12.13
CA PRO A 364 -12.72 -14.74 -13.20
C PRO A 364 -12.07 -14.69 -14.59
N ILE A 365 -10.81 -14.26 -14.72
CA ILE A 365 -10.07 -14.32 -15.99
C ILE A 365 -9.86 -15.78 -16.43
N VAL A 366 -9.48 -16.66 -15.50
CA VAL A 366 -9.38 -18.11 -15.76
C VAL A 366 -10.73 -18.69 -16.20
N TYR A 367 -11.82 -18.33 -15.52
CA TYR A 367 -13.15 -18.82 -15.91
C TYR A 367 -13.56 -18.32 -17.30
N LEU A 368 -13.32 -17.05 -17.61
CA LEU A 368 -13.60 -16.50 -18.94
C LEU A 368 -12.81 -17.22 -20.03
N PHE A 369 -11.51 -17.47 -19.79
CA PHE A 369 -10.69 -18.24 -20.70
C PHE A 369 -11.29 -19.63 -20.95
N MET A 370 -11.62 -20.38 -19.89
CA MET A 370 -12.24 -21.70 -20.01
C MET A 370 -13.60 -21.66 -20.71
N ILE A 371 -14.42 -20.63 -20.47
CA ILE A 371 -15.69 -20.40 -21.17
C ILE A 371 -15.43 -20.27 -22.68
N ASN A 372 -14.43 -19.49 -23.08
CA ASN A 372 -14.09 -19.27 -24.49
C ASN A 372 -13.60 -20.55 -25.18
N GLU A 373 -12.87 -21.42 -24.47
CA GLU A 373 -12.47 -22.73 -24.99
C GLU A 373 -13.69 -23.65 -25.20
N VAL A 374 -14.61 -23.71 -24.23
CA VAL A 374 -15.86 -24.48 -24.37
C VAL A 374 -16.73 -23.92 -25.50
N VAL A 375 -16.81 -22.59 -25.63
CA VAL A 375 -17.53 -21.91 -26.70
C VAL A 375 -16.97 -22.25 -28.08
N SER A 376 -15.65 -22.35 -28.21
CA SER A 376 -14.99 -22.75 -29.46
C SER A 376 -15.39 -24.18 -29.88
N VAL A 377 -15.52 -25.10 -28.92
CA VAL A 377 -16.06 -26.46 -29.16
C VAL A 377 -17.50 -26.40 -29.68
N PHE A 378 -18.36 -25.58 -29.05
CA PHE A 378 -19.75 -25.40 -29.49
C PHE A 378 -19.84 -24.79 -30.90
N MET A 379 -19.03 -23.78 -31.22
CA MET A 379 -19.01 -23.18 -32.55
C MET A 379 -18.61 -24.21 -33.62
N LYS A 380 -17.66 -25.09 -33.33
CA LYS A 380 -17.16 -26.12 -34.25
C LYS A 380 -18.13 -27.28 -34.44
N HIS A 381 -18.79 -27.73 -33.37
CA HIS A 381 -19.53 -28.99 -33.37
C HIS A 381 -21.06 -28.85 -33.21
N ALA A 382 -21.56 -27.73 -32.69
CA ALA A 382 -22.99 -27.48 -32.51
C ALA A 382 -23.36 -25.99 -32.69
N PRO A 383 -23.15 -25.40 -33.89
CA PRO A 383 -23.35 -23.97 -34.12
C PRO A 383 -24.78 -23.49 -33.85
N THR A 384 -25.79 -24.33 -34.04
CA THR A 384 -27.19 -24.01 -33.73
C THR A 384 -27.45 -23.92 -32.22
N LYS A 385 -26.74 -24.71 -31.39
CA LYS A 385 -26.85 -24.67 -29.92
C LYS A 385 -26.08 -23.49 -29.35
N MET A 386 -24.97 -23.13 -29.98
CA MET A 386 -24.25 -21.90 -29.69
C MET A 386 -25.17 -20.68 -29.78
N SER A 387 -25.88 -20.53 -30.91
CA SER A 387 -26.76 -19.38 -31.11
C SER A 387 -28.03 -19.41 -30.26
N SER A 388 -28.64 -20.58 -30.04
CA SER A 388 -29.95 -20.69 -29.37
C SER A 388 -29.91 -20.80 -27.84
N LEU A 389 -28.84 -21.39 -27.27
CA LEU A 389 -28.73 -21.64 -25.83
C LEU A 389 -27.58 -20.88 -25.20
N VAL A 390 -26.37 -20.97 -25.76
CA VAL A 390 -25.17 -20.35 -25.17
C VAL A 390 -25.29 -18.83 -25.19
N LEU A 391 -25.54 -18.23 -26.36
CA LEU A 391 -25.73 -16.77 -26.45
C LEU A 391 -26.95 -16.29 -25.65
N ARG A 392 -28.03 -17.09 -25.60
CA ARG A 392 -29.23 -16.75 -24.82
C ARG A 392 -28.95 -16.71 -23.32
N GLU A 393 -28.16 -17.66 -22.83
CA GLU A 393 -27.74 -17.69 -21.43
C GLU A 393 -26.76 -16.54 -21.14
N ALA A 394 -25.81 -16.28 -22.05
CA ALA A 394 -24.82 -15.22 -21.91
C ALA A 394 -25.44 -13.81 -21.80
N VAL A 395 -26.57 -13.55 -22.46
CA VAL A 395 -27.33 -12.27 -22.36
C VAL A 395 -27.75 -11.95 -20.92
N ARG A 396 -27.80 -12.93 -20.02
CA ARG A 396 -28.12 -12.70 -18.60
C ARG A 396 -26.99 -12.00 -17.83
N TYR A 397 -25.80 -11.93 -18.42
CA TYR A 397 -24.60 -11.39 -17.79
C TYR A 397 -24.22 -10.05 -18.46
N PRO A 398 -24.64 -8.89 -17.92
CA PRO A 398 -24.50 -7.59 -18.59
C PRO A 398 -23.04 -7.11 -18.75
N PHE A 399 -22.11 -7.73 -18.04
CA PHE A 399 -20.68 -7.43 -18.09
C PHE A 399 -19.93 -8.27 -19.13
N LEU A 400 -20.62 -9.18 -19.84
CA LEU A 400 -20.08 -9.98 -20.94
C LEU A 400 -20.55 -9.46 -22.29
N VAL A 401 -19.62 -9.36 -23.24
CA VAL A 401 -19.90 -9.04 -24.64
C VAL A 401 -19.30 -10.14 -25.51
N PHE A 402 -20.08 -10.61 -26.49
CA PHE A 402 -19.61 -11.58 -27.47
C PHE A 402 -19.21 -10.85 -28.76
N SER A 403 -17.94 -10.95 -29.13
CA SER A 403 -17.41 -10.40 -30.39
C SER A 403 -16.28 -11.26 -30.93
N GLU A 404 -16.20 -11.37 -32.26
CA GLU A 404 -15.15 -12.13 -32.95
C GLU A 404 -15.04 -13.60 -32.49
N GLY A 405 -16.16 -14.20 -32.05
CA GLY A 405 -16.19 -15.59 -31.62
C GLY A 405 -15.80 -15.83 -30.15
N LYS A 406 -15.46 -14.78 -29.38
CA LYS A 406 -15.09 -14.88 -27.97
C LYS A 406 -15.96 -13.97 -27.09
N PHE A 407 -16.12 -14.35 -25.83
CA PHE A 407 -16.65 -13.48 -24.78
C PHE A 407 -15.53 -12.63 -24.19
N HIS A 408 -15.86 -11.37 -23.93
CA HIS A 408 -14.99 -10.34 -23.36
C HIS A 408 -15.67 -9.69 -22.16
N LEU A 409 -14.88 -9.28 -21.17
CA LEU A 409 -15.35 -8.53 -20.01
C LEU A 409 -15.37 -7.04 -20.32
N THR A 410 -16.47 -6.35 -20.01
CA THR A 410 -16.57 -4.88 -20.20
C THR A 410 -16.13 -4.09 -18.97
N THR A 411 -16.04 -4.76 -17.82
CA THR A 411 -15.66 -4.14 -16.54
C THR A 411 -14.89 -5.14 -15.69
N ASN A 412 -14.08 -4.65 -14.74
CA ASN A 412 -13.36 -5.52 -13.82
C ASN A 412 -14.36 -6.31 -12.94
N PRO A 413 -14.35 -7.65 -12.98
CA PRO A 413 -15.31 -8.47 -12.24
C PRO A 413 -15.05 -8.40 -10.73
N GLY A 414 -16.12 -8.23 -9.96
CA GLY A 414 -16.11 -8.41 -8.50
C GLY A 414 -16.47 -9.84 -8.09
N GLU A 415 -16.75 -10.05 -6.80
CA GLU A 415 -17.09 -11.38 -6.26
C GLU A 415 -18.38 -11.96 -6.87
N GLU A 416 -19.34 -11.10 -7.21
CA GLU A 416 -20.61 -11.54 -7.79
C GLU A 416 -20.43 -11.93 -9.26
N GLU A 417 -19.72 -11.12 -10.04
CA GLU A 417 -19.38 -11.44 -11.42
C GLU A 417 -18.52 -12.71 -11.52
N GLU A 418 -17.60 -12.94 -10.58
CA GLU A 418 -16.84 -14.20 -10.49
C GLU A 418 -17.76 -15.42 -10.33
N ARG A 419 -18.72 -15.37 -9.40
CA ARG A 419 -19.69 -16.47 -9.21
C ARG A 419 -20.54 -16.69 -10.45
N GLN A 420 -20.95 -15.61 -11.09
CA GLN A 420 -21.74 -15.66 -12.32
C GLN A 420 -20.97 -16.29 -13.48
N LEU A 421 -19.68 -15.98 -13.63
CA LEU A 421 -18.79 -16.63 -14.60
C LEU A 421 -18.61 -18.11 -14.29
N LEU A 422 -18.40 -18.48 -13.02
CA LEU A 422 -18.28 -19.89 -12.63
C LEU A 422 -19.57 -20.68 -12.92
N ASN A 423 -20.73 -20.07 -12.66
CA ASN A 423 -22.03 -20.67 -12.99
C ASN A 423 -22.21 -20.85 -14.49
N LEU A 424 -21.83 -19.85 -15.30
CA LEU A 424 -21.86 -19.94 -16.76
C LEU A 424 -20.93 -21.04 -17.26
N LEU A 425 -19.69 -21.12 -16.75
CA LEU A 425 -18.75 -22.19 -17.09
C LEU A 425 -19.33 -23.57 -16.78
N THR A 426 -19.90 -23.74 -15.57
CA THR A 426 -20.52 -24.99 -15.14
C THR A 426 -21.69 -25.38 -16.05
N PHE A 427 -22.56 -24.42 -16.37
CA PHE A 427 -23.68 -24.63 -17.30
C PHE A 427 -23.20 -25.06 -18.69
N LEU A 428 -22.15 -24.43 -19.23
CA LEU A 428 -21.62 -24.77 -20.54
C LEU A 428 -20.95 -26.15 -20.55
N LEU A 429 -20.27 -26.52 -19.47
CA LEU A 429 -19.70 -27.85 -19.31
C LEU A 429 -20.81 -28.92 -19.27
N ASP A 430 -21.85 -28.72 -18.46
CA ASP A 430 -23.00 -29.64 -18.38
C ASP A 430 -23.73 -29.76 -19.71
N LEU A 431 -23.96 -28.63 -20.40
CA LEU A 431 -24.59 -28.61 -21.72
C LEU A 431 -23.73 -29.36 -22.75
N GLY A 432 -22.41 -29.18 -22.71
CA GLY A 432 -21.49 -29.87 -23.61
C GLY A 432 -21.50 -31.38 -23.38
N ALA A 433 -21.59 -31.82 -22.12
CA ALA A 433 -21.62 -33.23 -21.77
C ALA A 433 -22.91 -33.89 -22.27
N GLN A 434 -24.03 -33.17 -22.19
CA GLN A 434 -25.32 -33.62 -22.72
C GLN A 434 -25.35 -33.68 -24.26
N GLU A 435 -24.76 -32.71 -24.94
CA GLU A 435 -24.83 -32.61 -26.41
C GLU A 435 -23.79 -33.49 -27.13
N PHE A 436 -22.57 -33.58 -26.59
CA PHE A 436 -21.45 -34.30 -27.24
C PHE A 436 -21.13 -35.65 -26.60
N GLY A 437 -21.59 -35.88 -25.36
CA GLY A 437 -21.12 -36.95 -24.48
C GLY A 437 -19.85 -36.55 -23.73
N GLU A 438 -19.78 -36.85 -22.43
CA GLU A 438 -18.67 -36.47 -21.52
C GLU A 438 -17.30 -36.75 -22.13
N LYS A 439 -17.06 -37.99 -22.58
CA LYS A 439 -15.77 -38.40 -23.14
C LYS A 439 -15.34 -37.57 -24.35
N LYS A 440 -16.26 -37.28 -25.26
CA LYS A 440 -15.95 -36.51 -26.47
C LYS A 440 -15.68 -35.05 -26.16
N GLN A 441 -16.42 -34.49 -25.19
CA GLN A 441 -16.19 -33.14 -24.71
C GLN A 441 -14.83 -33.02 -24.01
N GLU A 442 -14.48 -33.97 -23.14
CA GLU A 442 -13.17 -34.04 -22.50
C GLU A 442 -12.03 -34.13 -23.52
N GLU A 443 -12.15 -35.02 -24.53
CA GLU A 443 -11.14 -35.17 -25.59
C GLU A 443 -10.94 -33.87 -26.38
N GLU A 444 -12.02 -33.18 -26.75
CA GLU A 444 -11.92 -31.92 -27.51
C GLU A 444 -11.35 -30.78 -26.62
N LEU A 445 -11.79 -30.67 -25.36
CA LEU A 445 -11.24 -29.68 -24.43
C LEU A 445 -9.76 -29.95 -24.14
N GLU A 446 -9.35 -31.20 -23.94
CA GLU A 446 -7.93 -31.54 -23.75
C GLU A 446 -7.12 -31.15 -24.99
N PHE A 447 -7.66 -31.37 -26.19
CA PHE A 447 -7.02 -30.96 -27.44
C PHE A 447 -6.84 -29.44 -27.52
N GLN A 448 -7.88 -28.66 -27.21
CA GLN A 448 -7.83 -27.18 -27.22
C GLN A 448 -6.90 -26.61 -26.15
N LEU A 449 -6.88 -27.21 -24.96
CA LEU A 449 -6.11 -26.73 -23.80
C LEU A 449 -4.63 -27.17 -23.83
N ARG A 450 -4.28 -28.20 -24.61
CA ARG A 450 -2.92 -28.76 -24.69
C ARG A 450 -1.82 -27.71 -24.91
N PRO A 451 -1.97 -26.68 -25.77
CA PRO A 451 -0.95 -25.65 -25.98
C PRO A 451 -0.62 -24.84 -24.71
N PHE A 452 -1.56 -24.73 -23.77
CA PHE A 452 -1.43 -23.89 -22.58
C PHE A 452 -0.91 -24.65 -21.35
N LYS A 453 -0.58 -25.94 -21.49
CA LYS A 453 -0.20 -26.83 -20.38
C LYS A 453 0.88 -26.23 -19.46
N ASP A 454 1.94 -25.69 -20.04
CA ASP A 454 3.05 -25.12 -19.26
C ASP A 454 2.64 -23.82 -18.57
N ILE A 455 1.83 -22.99 -19.22
CA ILE A 455 1.28 -21.75 -18.65
C ILE A 455 0.36 -22.09 -17.46
N PHE A 456 -0.52 -23.08 -17.59
CA PHE A 456 -1.42 -23.50 -16.51
C PHE A 456 -0.68 -24.03 -15.30
N LYS A 457 0.39 -24.81 -15.52
CA LYS A 457 1.26 -25.31 -14.46
C LYS A 457 1.96 -24.17 -13.73
N VAL A 458 2.45 -23.17 -14.46
CA VAL A 458 3.12 -22.03 -13.84
C VAL A 458 2.11 -21.19 -13.06
N LEU A 459 0.94 -20.87 -13.61
CA LEU A 459 -0.07 -20.03 -12.95
C LEU A 459 -0.94 -20.76 -11.90
N ASP A 460 -0.70 -22.05 -11.67
CA ASP A 460 -1.51 -22.92 -10.80
C ASP A 460 -3.01 -22.83 -11.09
N VAL A 461 -3.40 -22.84 -12.37
CA VAL A 461 -4.79 -22.65 -12.81
C VAL A 461 -5.77 -23.61 -12.11
N GLU A 462 -5.32 -24.83 -11.81
CA GLU A 462 -6.10 -25.83 -11.08
C GLU A 462 -6.64 -25.33 -9.73
N LYS A 463 -5.95 -24.38 -9.07
CA LYS A 463 -6.39 -23.85 -7.77
C LYS A 463 -7.74 -23.11 -7.86
N TYR A 464 -8.03 -22.54 -9.02
CA TYR A 464 -9.30 -21.84 -9.29
C TYR A 464 -10.40 -22.79 -9.77
N LEU A 465 -10.03 -23.91 -10.42
CA LEU A 465 -10.98 -24.88 -10.97
C LEU A 465 -11.42 -25.96 -9.96
N LYS A 466 -10.74 -26.07 -8.81
CA LYS A 466 -11.16 -26.93 -7.70
C LYS A 466 -12.40 -26.36 -7.02
N VAL A 467 -13.55 -26.52 -7.66
CA VAL A 467 -14.87 -26.28 -7.05
C VAL A 467 -14.94 -27.12 -5.77
N LYS A 468 -15.07 -26.48 -4.60
CA LYS A 468 -15.36 -27.16 -3.35
C LYS A 468 -16.58 -28.04 -3.56
N GLN A 469 -16.38 -29.36 -3.58
CA GLN A 469 -17.44 -30.34 -3.31
C GLN A 469 -17.94 -30.10 -1.88
N HIS A 470 -18.85 -29.14 -1.70
CA HIS A 470 -19.63 -28.98 -0.49
C HIS A 470 -21.10 -29.11 -0.91
N GLY A 471 -21.64 -30.33 -0.74
CA GLY A 471 -23.08 -30.55 -0.87
C GLY A 471 -23.53 -31.71 -1.75
N ARG A 472 -22.85 -32.86 -1.72
CA ARG A 472 -23.52 -34.15 -1.95
C ARG A 472 -23.12 -35.12 -0.84
N LYS A 473 -23.82 -35.02 0.29
CA LYS A 473 -24.06 -36.20 1.14
C LYS A 473 -25.37 -36.82 0.64
N GLY A 474 -25.31 -38.14 0.44
CA GLY A 474 -26.39 -38.96 -0.10
C GLY A 474 -27.58 -39.14 0.83
#